data_AF-A0A2D7PDA9-F1
#
_entry.id   AF-A0A2D7PDA9-F1
#
_cell.length_a   1.000
_cell.length_b   1.000
_cell.length_c   1.000
_cell.angle_alpha   90.00
_cell.angle_beta   90.00
_cell.angle_gamma   90.00
#
_symmetry.space_group_name_H-M   'P 1'
#
loop_
_entity.id
_entity.type
_entity.pdbx_description
1 polymer ?
#
loop_
_entity_poly.entity_id
_entity_poly.type
_entity_poly.pdbx_seq_one_letter_code
_entity_poly.pdbx_strand_id
1 'polypeptide(L)'
;MERKKEVGDNSNWFNYFHSIRHVCPWSYKSYLEGKIQIIPFDKELLKLTEINWKIQPNDALVYVVDDLTLDEIDEFVAHRNDSQKKCEYLWSHPTFTKGANNQTPKPVIIQQDRERLMELRNANAQKR
;
A
#
# COMPACT_ATOMS: atom_id res chain seq x y z
N MET A 1 -0.56 -33.74 3.19
CA MET A 1 0.62 -33.15 3.86
C MET A 1 0.26 -31.72 4.19
N GLU A 2 0.00 -31.44 5.47
CA GLU A 2 -0.49 -30.16 5.96
C GLU A 2 0.56 -29.06 5.80
N ARG A 3 0.11 -27.86 5.39
CA ARG A 3 0.74 -26.61 5.79
C ARG A 3 -0.34 -25.62 6.23
N LYS A 4 -0.74 -25.73 7.49
CA LYS A 4 -1.31 -24.62 8.25
C LYS A 4 -0.15 -23.69 8.63
N LYS A 5 -0.21 -22.44 8.17
CA LYS A 5 0.43 -21.20 8.66
C LYS A 5 0.03 -20.18 7.58
N GLU A 6 -0.90 -19.27 7.81
CA GLU A 6 -0.71 -18.05 8.60
C GLU A 6 -2.07 -17.54 9.10
N VAL A 7 -2.33 -17.61 10.40
CA VAL A 7 -3.44 -16.87 11.04
C VAL A 7 -2.88 -15.66 11.84
N GLY A 8 -1.57 -15.42 11.76
CA GLY A 8 -0.87 -14.40 12.56
C GLY A 8 -0.75 -13.02 11.92
N ASP A 9 -0.94 -12.87 10.61
CA ASP A 9 -0.73 -11.57 9.93
C ASP A 9 -2.03 -10.77 9.76
N ASN A 10 -3.18 -11.44 9.62
CA ASN A 10 -4.48 -10.77 9.43
C ASN A 10 -4.86 -9.84 10.60
N SER A 11 -4.55 -10.20 11.84
CA SER A 11 -4.83 -9.35 13.00
C SER A 11 -4.01 -8.06 12.99
N ASN A 12 -2.75 -8.12 12.54
CA ASN A 12 -1.87 -6.96 12.49
C ASN A 12 -2.29 -5.97 11.40
N TRP A 13 -2.63 -6.48 10.22
CA TRP A 13 -3.12 -5.66 9.11
C TRP A 13 -4.51 -5.07 9.39
N PHE A 14 -5.41 -5.85 9.98
CA PHE A 14 -6.70 -5.33 10.44
C PHE A 14 -6.54 -4.16 11.42
N ASN A 15 -5.72 -4.34 12.46
CA ASN A 15 -5.46 -3.30 13.46
C ASN A 15 -4.79 -2.06 12.84
N TYR A 16 -3.86 -2.26 11.91
CA TYR A 16 -3.21 -1.18 11.16
C TYR A 16 -4.22 -0.36 10.35
N PHE A 17 -4.98 -1.00 9.45
CA PHE A 17 -5.94 -0.28 8.62
C PHE A 17 -7.03 0.40 9.47
N HIS A 18 -7.42 -0.22 10.60
CA HIS A 18 -8.34 0.38 11.55
C HIS A 18 -7.76 1.64 12.23
N SER A 19 -6.48 1.63 12.61
CA SER A 19 -5.85 2.76 13.30
C SER A 19 -5.67 3.97 12.39
N ILE A 20 -5.34 3.77 11.12
CA ILE A 20 -5.07 4.85 10.17
C ILE A 20 -6.32 5.47 9.52
N ARG A 21 -7.53 5.07 9.90
CA ARG A 21 -8.79 5.60 9.31
C ARG A 21 -8.91 7.12 9.37
N HIS A 22 -8.30 7.74 10.37
CA HIS A 22 -8.30 9.19 10.55
C HIS A 22 -7.43 9.92 9.50
N VAL A 23 -6.41 9.27 8.94
CA VAL A 23 -5.56 9.82 7.85
C VAL A 23 -5.94 9.29 6.48
N CYS A 24 -6.41 8.04 6.39
CA CYS A 24 -6.82 7.40 5.14
C CYS A 24 -8.18 6.71 5.32
N PRO A 25 -9.29 7.45 5.23
CA PRO A 25 -10.63 6.96 5.58
C PRO A 25 -11.12 5.79 4.72
N TRP A 26 -10.60 5.64 3.50
CA TRP A 26 -11.04 4.61 2.55
C TRP A 26 -10.32 3.27 2.73
N SER A 27 -9.08 3.30 3.23
CA SER A 27 -8.20 2.11 3.30
C SER A 27 -8.81 0.95 4.10
N TYR A 28 -9.42 1.24 5.25
CA TYR A 28 -10.04 0.21 6.09
C TYR A 28 -11.21 -0.48 5.40
N LYS A 29 -12.07 0.29 4.71
CA LYS A 29 -13.20 -0.28 3.97
C LYS A 29 -12.70 -1.19 2.85
N SER A 30 -11.73 -0.73 2.05
CA SER A 30 -11.14 -1.52 0.97
C SER A 30 -10.45 -2.80 1.47
N TYR A 31 -9.80 -2.74 2.64
CA TYR A 31 -9.23 -3.93 3.27
C TYR A 31 -10.32 -4.95 3.66
N LEU A 32 -11.40 -4.51 4.32
CA LEU A 32 -12.52 -5.39 4.70
C LEU A 32 -13.23 -6.00 3.49
N GLU A 33 -13.27 -5.29 2.37
CA GLU A 33 -13.84 -5.77 1.10
C GLU A 33 -12.88 -6.68 0.30
N GLY A 34 -11.66 -6.95 0.81
CA GLY A 34 -10.67 -7.77 0.12
C GLY A 34 -10.04 -7.12 -1.12
N LYS A 35 -10.17 -5.79 -1.27
CA LYS A 35 -9.62 -5.01 -2.39
C LYS A 35 -8.21 -4.50 -2.13
N ILE A 36 -7.64 -4.81 -0.97
CA ILE A 36 -6.23 -4.59 -0.67
C ILE A 36 -5.57 -5.95 -0.60
N GLN A 37 -4.68 -6.25 -1.54
CA GLN A 37 -3.86 -7.46 -1.47
C GLN A 37 -2.50 -7.14 -0.86
N ILE A 38 -2.05 -8.02 0.03
CA ILE A 38 -0.77 -7.91 0.73
C ILE A 38 0.07 -9.11 0.28
N ILE A 39 1.20 -8.84 -0.36
CA ILE A 39 2.01 -9.84 -1.06
C ILE A 39 3.51 -9.56 -0.85
N PRO A 40 4.39 -10.56 -1.00
CA PRO A 40 5.83 -10.33 -1.00
C PRO A 40 6.24 -9.37 -2.11
N PHE A 41 7.25 -8.54 -1.85
CA PHE A 41 7.80 -7.65 -2.85
C PHE A 41 8.49 -8.44 -3.96
N ASP A 42 8.02 -8.19 -5.18
CA ASP A 42 8.66 -8.66 -6.40
C ASP A 42 8.60 -7.52 -7.42
N LYS A 43 9.79 -7.14 -7.92
CA LYS A 43 9.95 -6.00 -8.82
C LYS A 43 9.30 -6.22 -10.18
N GLU A 44 9.28 -7.45 -10.67
CA GLU A 44 8.68 -7.80 -11.97
C GLU A 44 7.16 -7.82 -11.85
N LEU A 45 6.63 -8.41 -10.77
CA LEU A 45 5.21 -8.42 -10.45
C LEU A 45 4.68 -6.99 -10.31
N LEU A 46 5.37 -6.13 -9.58
CA LEU A 46 4.97 -4.73 -9.41
C LEU A 46 4.87 -3.97 -10.75
N LYS A 47 5.83 -4.20 -11.66
CA LYS A 47 5.78 -3.61 -13.00
C LYS A 47 4.64 -4.19 -13.84
N LEU A 48 4.40 -5.49 -13.71
CA LEU A 48 3.31 -6.17 -14.43
C LEU A 48 1.94 -5.66 -13.97
N THR A 49 1.74 -5.50 -12.66
CA THR A 49 0.49 -4.96 -12.11
C THR A 49 0.30 -3.50 -12.48
N GLU A 50 1.36 -2.70 -12.58
CA GLU A 50 1.30 -1.33 -13.09
C GLU A 50 0.81 -1.27 -14.55
N ILE A 51 1.39 -2.10 -15.41
CA ILE A 51 1.00 -2.15 -16.82
C ILE A 51 -0.49 -2.48 -16.94
N ASN A 52 -0.94 -3.43 -16.13
CA ASN A 52 -2.28 -4.01 -16.14
C ASN A 52 -3.23 -3.38 -15.10
N TRP A 53 -2.90 -2.23 -14.52
CA TRP A 53 -3.63 -1.71 -13.36
C TRP A 53 -5.14 -1.57 -13.60
N LYS A 54 -5.54 -1.08 -14.78
CA LYS A 54 -6.94 -0.86 -15.16
C LYS A 54 -7.83 -2.10 -15.15
N ILE A 55 -7.24 -3.30 -15.22
CA ILE A 55 -7.97 -4.57 -15.17
C ILE A 55 -7.84 -5.27 -13.81
N GLN A 56 -7.11 -4.67 -12.86
CA GLN A 56 -7.01 -5.20 -11.50
C GLN A 56 -8.29 -4.90 -10.72
N PRO A 57 -8.83 -5.86 -9.95
CA PRO A 57 -10.00 -5.63 -9.10
C PRO A 57 -9.65 -4.93 -7.79
N ASN A 58 -8.36 -4.70 -7.52
CA ASN A 58 -7.84 -4.21 -6.26
C ASN A 58 -7.77 -2.68 -6.24
N ASP A 59 -8.13 -2.07 -5.11
CA ASP A 59 -7.95 -0.64 -4.87
C ASP A 59 -6.48 -0.32 -4.53
N ALA A 60 -5.76 -1.27 -3.94
CA ALA A 60 -4.34 -1.15 -3.59
C ALA A 60 -3.63 -2.50 -3.59
N LEU A 61 -2.34 -2.48 -3.88
CA LEU A 61 -1.41 -3.60 -3.61
C LEU A 61 -0.36 -3.14 -2.59
N VAL A 62 -0.17 -3.94 -1.56
CA VAL A 62 0.81 -3.73 -0.50
C VAL A 62 1.88 -4.80 -0.64
N TYR A 63 3.07 -4.38 -1.06
CA TYR A 63 4.23 -5.25 -1.20
C TYR A 63 5.05 -5.21 0.08
N VAL A 64 5.19 -6.34 0.76
CA VAL A 64 6.03 -6.49 1.95
C VAL A 64 7.49 -6.62 1.51
N VAL A 65 8.33 -5.73 2.01
CA VAL A 65 9.74 -5.61 1.60
C VAL A 65 10.63 -6.11 2.72
N ASP A 66 11.30 -7.25 2.51
CA ASP A 66 12.17 -7.85 3.52
C ASP A 66 13.66 -7.53 3.29
N ASP A 67 14.06 -7.26 2.04
CA ASP A 67 15.47 -7.23 1.62
C ASP A 67 15.97 -5.85 1.13
N LEU A 68 15.18 -4.78 1.29
CA LEU A 68 15.60 -3.43 0.92
C LEU A 68 15.73 -2.54 2.16
N THR A 69 16.74 -1.70 2.16
CA THR A 69 16.92 -0.62 3.12
C THR A 69 15.89 0.49 2.91
N LEU A 70 15.72 1.34 3.92
CA LEU A 70 14.83 2.50 3.86
C LEU A 70 15.13 3.42 2.67
N ASP A 71 16.41 3.70 2.44
CA ASP A 71 16.85 4.59 1.37
C ASP A 71 16.60 3.96 -0.01
N GLU A 72 16.83 2.65 -0.16
CA GLU A 72 16.49 1.93 -1.39
C GLU A 72 14.99 1.92 -1.69
N ILE A 73 14.14 1.81 -0.65
CA ILE A 73 12.69 1.89 -0.79
C ILE A 73 12.29 3.31 -1.24
N ASP A 74 12.83 4.35 -0.60
CA ASP A 74 12.52 5.75 -0.92
C ASP A 74 12.95 6.11 -2.35
N GLU A 75 14.18 5.78 -2.73
CA GLU A 75 14.70 5.99 -4.08
C GLU A 75 13.88 5.23 -5.13
N PHE A 76 13.54 3.96 -4.85
CA PHE A 76 12.72 3.16 -5.74
C PHE A 76 11.35 3.79 -5.97
N VAL A 77 10.66 4.17 -4.90
CA VAL A 77 9.32 4.79 -4.98
C VAL A 77 9.37 6.13 -5.70
N ALA A 78 10.35 6.98 -5.40
CA ALA A 78 10.54 8.26 -6.09
C ALA A 78 10.74 8.04 -7.60
N HIS A 79 11.67 7.17 -7.98
CA HIS A 79 11.94 6.86 -9.38
C HIS A 79 10.72 6.28 -10.11
N ARG A 80 9.94 5.40 -9.46
CA ARG A 80 8.70 4.86 -10.05
C ARG A 80 7.61 5.91 -10.18
N ASN A 81 7.51 6.86 -9.26
CA ASN A 81 6.53 7.94 -9.37
C ASN A 81 6.86 8.92 -10.51
N ASP A 82 8.14 9.13 -10.80
CA ASP A 82 8.62 10.00 -11.89
C ASP A 82 8.54 9.33 -13.27
N SER A 83 8.79 8.02 -13.34
CA SER A 83 8.88 7.29 -14.61
C SER A 83 7.54 6.93 -15.24
N GLN A 84 6.42 7.03 -14.53
CA GLN A 84 5.09 6.67 -15.05
C GLN A 84 3.95 7.45 -14.37
N LYS A 85 2.76 7.39 -14.98
CA LYS A 85 1.59 8.19 -14.58
C LYS A 85 0.34 7.43 -14.16
N LYS A 86 0.34 6.10 -14.26
CA LYS A 86 -0.84 5.27 -13.97
C LYS A 86 -1.05 5.07 -12.48
N CYS A 87 0.01 4.65 -11.79
CA CYS A 87 -0.04 4.35 -10.37
C CYS A 87 0.65 5.45 -9.56
N GLU A 88 0.20 5.66 -8.34
CA GLU A 88 0.96 6.34 -7.30
C GLU A 88 1.58 5.27 -6.39
N TYR A 89 2.88 5.41 -6.13
CA TYR A 89 3.61 4.58 -5.20
C TYR A 89 3.82 5.36 -3.90
N LEU A 90 3.54 4.72 -2.77
CA LEU A 90 3.87 5.19 -1.44
C LEU A 90 4.72 4.14 -0.76
N TRP A 91 5.40 4.49 0.32
CA TRP A 91 6.06 3.51 1.17
C TRP A 91 5.77 3.78 2.64
N SER A 92 5.94 2.75 3.45
CA SER A 92 5.87 2.85 4.90
C SER A 92 6.90 1.91 5.51
N HIS A 93 7.59 2.37 6.55
CA HIS A 93 8.59 1.57 7.24
C HIS A 93 8.34 1.65 8.76
N PRO A 94 8.33 0.52 9.49
CA PRO A 94 7.97 0.49 10.92
C PRO A 94 8.86 1.36 11.79
N THR A 95 10.13 1.55 11.40
CA THR A 95 11.09 2.39 12.14
C THR A 95 11.02 3.88 11.78
N PHE A 96 10.29 4.26 10.72
CA PHE A 96 10.21 5.64 10.26
C PHE A 96 9.05 6.38 10.94
N THR A 97 9.25 6.82 12.18
CA THR A 97 8.20 7.38 13.06
C THR A 97 7.92 8.87 12.88
N LYS A 98 8.59 9.55 11.93
CA LYS A 98 8.31 10.95 11.58
C LYS A 98 6.94 11.06 10.91
N GLY A 99 5.86 11.09 11.68
CA GLY A 99 4.49 11.15 11.14
C GLY A 99 3.37 10.58 12.01
N ALA A 100 3.47 10.72 13.34
CA ALA A 100 2.40 10.35 14.29
C ALA A 100 2.08 8.85 14.41
N ASN A 101 3.09 7.97 14.36
CA ASN A 101 2.95 6.54 14.65
C ASN A 101 1.95 5.77 13.74
N ASN A 102 1.77 6.20 12.50
CA ASN A 102 0.87 5.59 11.51
C ASN A 102 1.58 4.60 10.58
N GLN A 103 2.72 4.04 11.01
CA GLN A 103 3.53 3.15 10.21
C GLN A 103 2.91 1.76 10.13
N THR A 104 3.17 1.11 9.00
CA THR A 104 2.88 -0.31 8.80
C THR A 104 3.69 -1.19 9.75
N PRO A 105 3.21 -2.40 10.09
CA PRO A 105 3.92 -3.32 10.98
C PRO A 105 5.20 -3.91 10.35
N LYS A 106 5.35 -3.82 9.02
CA LYS A 106 6.49 -4.31 8.23
C LYS A 106 6.85 -3.26 7.19
N PRO A 107 8.09 -3.19 6.69
CA PRO A 107 8.41 -2.33 5.56
C PRO A 107 7.55 -2.69 4.34
N VAL A 108 6.96 -1.69 3.69
CA VAL A 108 6.13 -1.91 2.51
C VAL A 108 6.31 -0.85 1.44
N ILE A 109 6.04 -1.27 0.20
CA ILE A 109 5.69 -0.39 -0.91
C ILE A 109 4.19 -0.56 -1.18
N ILE A 110 3.48 0.54 -1.36
CA ILE A 110 2.04 0.57 -1.62
C ILE A 110 1.83 1.12 -3.02
N GLN A 111 1.12 0.38 -3.86
CA GLN A 111 0.75 0.78 -5.22
C GLN A 111 -0.75 1.00 -5.29
N GLN A 112 -1.16 2.16 -5.80
CA GLN A 112 -2.55 2.58 -5.91
C GLN A 112 -2.80 3.29 -7.24
N ASP A 113 -4.06 3.35 -7.66
CA ASP A 113 -4.46 4.14 -8.83
C ASP A 113 -4.28 5.64 -8.55
N ARG A 114 -3.49 6.32 -9.38
CA ARG A 114 -3.24 7.76 -9.21
C ARG A 114 -4.49 8.59 -9.50
N GLU A 115 -5.27 8.24 -10.52
CA GLU A 115 -6.50 8.94 -10.90
C GLU A 115 -7.54 8.82 -9.79
N ARG A 116 -7.77 7.59 -9.31
CA ARG A 116 -8.69 7.34 -8.18
C ARG A 116 -8.27 8.09 -6.92
N LEU A 117 -6.97 8.13 -6.62
CA LEU A 117 -6.47 8.79 -5.43
C LEU A 117 -6.67 10.31 -5.52
N MET A 118 -6.50 10.91 -6.70
CA MET A 118 -6.82 12.32 -6.93
C MET A 118 -8.32 12.60 -6.76
N GLU A 119 -9.21 11.74 -7.28
CA GLU A 119 -10.65 11.86 -7.04
C GLU A 119 -11.00 11.85 -5.55
N LEU A 120 -10.45 10.89 -4.80
CA LEU A 120 -10.68 10.76 -3.36
C LEU A 120 -10.16 11.97 -2.58
N ARG A 121 -8.99 12.51 -2.96
CA ARG A 121 -8.41 13.73 -2.36
C ARG A 121 -9.30 14.94 -2.63
N ASN A 122 -9.74 15.13 -3.87
CA ASN A 122 -10.61 16.25 -4.25
C ASN A 122 -11.99 16.18 -3.57
N ALA A 123 -12.59 14.99 -3.51
CA ALA A 123 -13.88 14.79 -2.84
C ALA A 123 -13.82 15.09 -1.34
N ASN A 124 -12.69 14.81 -0.68
CA ASN A 124 -12.49 15.12 0.73
C ASN A 124 -12.18 16.61 0.97
N ALA A 125 -11.54 17.29 0.03
CA ALA A 125 -11.30 18.74 0.10
C ALA A 125 -12.59 19.55 0.01
N GLN A 126 -13.57 19.11 -0.79
CA GLN A 126 -14.89 19.77 -0.90
C GLN A 126 -15.81 19.57 0.31
N LYS A 127 -15.49 18.61 1.19
CA LYS A 127 -16.26 18.32 2.41
C LYS A 127 -15.72 19.02 3.66
N ARG A 128 -14.64 19.80 3.52
CA ARG A 128 -14.05 20.63 4.56
C ARG A 128 -14.47 22.08 4.36
#